data_AF-W9BWX9-F1
#
_entry.id   AF-W9BWX9-F1
#
_cell.length_a   1.000
_cell.length_b   1.000
_cell.length_c   1.000
_cell.angle_alpha   90.00
_cell.angle_beta   90.00
_cell.angle_gamma   90.00
#
_symmetry.space_group_name_H-M   'P 1'
#
loop_
_entity.id
_entity.type
_entity.pdbx_description
1 polymer ?
#
loop_
_entity_poly.entity_id
_entity_poly.type
_entity_poly.pdbx_seq_one_letter_code
_entity_poly.pdbx_strand_id
1 'polypeptide(L)'
;MRRTEKICLAAYDPIAAIIKLAKMLIMRSQPTNIIAAMLEMLAVFKGACEDVETLDRLMTMACDREKWAGGHSLFSDIRQKTKRAEEQGDPLEIAQYAFEEVCAKTLYNLSGSNAPFDPDSPFWILPLGLALGRELGFGEPSQVSSLLKM
;
A
#
# COMPACT_ATOMS: atom_id res chain seq x y z
N MET A 1 -5.75 -46.48 28.42
CA MET A 1 -5.73 -45.02 28.70
C MET A 1 -5.56 -44.30 27.37
N ARG A 2 -6.66 -43.89 26.71
CA ARG A 2 -6.60 -43.25 25.37
C ARG A 2 -6.63 -41.72 25.53
N ARG A 3 -5.58 -41.07 25.03
CA ARG A 3 -5.42 -39.61 24.93
C ARG A 3 -6.32 -39.10 23.80
N THR A 4 -7.25 -38.21 24.10
CA THR A 4 -8.02 -37.46 23.09
C THR A 4 -7.29 -36.17 22.74
N GLU A 5 -6.83 -36.07 21.49
CA GLU A 5 -6.31 -34.83 20.91
C GLU A 5 -7.48 -33.86 20.65
N LYS A 6 -7.42 -32.69 21.27
CA LYS A 6 -8.30 -31.55 20.94
C LYS A 6 -7.72 -30.84 19.71
N ILE A 7 -8.34 -31.05 18.56
CA ILE A 7 -8.10 -30.23 17.38
C ILE A 7 -8.86 -28.90 17.59
N CYS A 8 -8.14 -27.83 17.86
CA CYS A 8 -8.68 -26.47 17.83
C CYS A 8 -8.85 -26.05 16.36
N LEU A 9 -10.04 -26.28 15.80
CA LEU A 9 -10.45 -25.64 14.56
C LEU A 9 -10.70 -24.16 14.86
N ALA A 10 -9.81 -23.29 14.38
CA ALA A 10 -10.04 -21.85 14.36
C ALA A 10 -11.37 -21.58 13.62
N ALA A 11 -12.27 -20.85 14.28
CA ALA A 11 -13.60 -20.57 13.74
C ALA A 11 -13.48 -19.77 12.43
N TYR A 12 -13.88 -20.39 11.32
CA TYR A 12 -14.08 -19.70 10.06
C TYR A 12 -15.24 -18.71 10.23
N ASP A 13 -14.99 -17.41 10.03
CA ASP A 13 -16.02 -16.38 10.00
C ASP A 13 -16.49 -16.16 8.54
N PRO A 14 -17.62 -16.78 8.13
CA PRO A 14 -18.14 -16.63 6.79
C PRO A 14 -18.57 -15.19 6.50
N ILE A 15 -18.95 -14.41 7.52
CA ILE A 15 -19.42 -13.03 7.36
C ILE A 15 -18.23 -12.13 7.01
N ALA A 16 -17.10 -12.28 7.72
CA ALA A 16 -15.86 -11.56 7.39
C ALA A 16 -15.36 -11.87 5.97
N ALA A 17 -15.46 -13.13 5.53
CA ALA A 17 -15.09 -13.55 4.18
C ALA A 17 -16.01 -12.94 3.12
N ILE A 18 -17.33 -12.91 3.36
CA ILE A 18 -18.32 -12.30 2.47
C ILE A 18 -18.13 -10.78 2.41
N ILE A 19 -17.84 -10.11 3.51
CA ILE A 19 -17.53 -8.67 3.52
C ILE A 19 -16.26 -8.39 2.72
N LYS A 20 -15.22 -9.22 2.85
CA LYS A 20 -13.98 -9.11 2.06
C LYS A 20 -14.26 -9.29 0.57
N LEU A 21 -15.07 -10.30 0.20
CA LEU A 21 -15.50 -10.56 -1.17
C LEU A 21 -16.36 -9.43 -1.73
N ALA A 22 -17.30 -8.90 -0.95
CA ALA A 22 -18.15 -7.78 -1.34
C ALA A 22 -17.32 -6.50 -1.54
N LYS A 23 -16.37 -6.20 -0.65
CA LYS A 23 -15.41 -5.10 -0.83
C LYS A 23 -14.59 -5.29 -2.11
N MET A 24 -14.08 -6.49 -2.36
CA MET A 24 -13.36 -6.82 -3.60
C MET A 24 -14.22 -6.68 -4.85
N LEU A 25 -15.51 -7.04 -4.80
CA LEU A 25 -16.44 -6.90 -5.93
C LEU A 25 -16.83 -5.45 -6.19
N ILE A 26 -17.06 -4.66 -5.13
CA ILE A 26 -17.33 -3.22 -5.22
C ILE A 26 -16.11 -2.47 -5.77
N MET A 27 -14.89 -2.89 -5.41
CA MET A 27 -13.64 -2.37 -5.97
C MET A 27 -13.49 -2.65 -7.48
N ARG A 28 -14.13 -3.71 -8.01
CA ARG A 28 -14.06 -4.09 -9.43
C ARG A 28 -15.03 -3.33 -10.35
N SER A 29 -16.02 -2.63 -9.79
CA SER A 29 -17.11 -2.00 -10.57
C SER A 29 -17.05 -0.47 -10.61
N GLN A 30 -16.02 0.16 -10.04
CA GLN A 30 -15.80 1.60 -10.11
C GLN A 30 -14.76 1.90 -11.20
N PRO A 31 -14.82 3.06 -11.90
CA PRO A 31 -13.65 3.58 -12.59
C PRO A 31 -12.50 3.55 -11.58
N THR A 32 -11.36 2.95 -11.94
CA THR A 32 -10.25 2.76 -10.99
C THR A 32 -9.87 4.11 -10.40
N ASN A 33 -10.33 4.39 -9.18
CA ASN A 33 -9.91 5.59 -8.49
C ASN A 33 -8.50 5.35 -7.98
N ILE A 34 -7.73 6.42 -7.82
CA ILE A 34 -6.32 6.33 -7.43
C ILE A 34 -6.10 5.52 -6.14
N ILE A 35 -7.08 5.48 -5.25
CA ILE A 35 -7.03 4.71 -4.00
C ILE A 35 -7.08 3.20 -4.27
N ALA A 36 -7.93 2.73 -5.18
CA ALA A 36 -8.00 1.32 -5.55
C ALA A 36 -6.67 0.85 -6.18
N ALA A 37 -6.09 1.65 -7.07
CA ALA A 37 -4.79 1.35 -7.68
C ALA A 37 -3.66 1.34 -6.64
N MET A 38 -3.65 2.32 -5.73
CA MET A 38 -2.70 2.38 -4.61
C MET A 38 -2.80 1.15 -3.71
N LEU A 39 -4.02 0.75 -3.32
CA LEU A 39 -4.26 -0.41 -2.46
C LEU A 39 -3.82 -1.74 -3.09
N GLU A 40 -4.00 -1.89 -4.40
CA GLU A 40 -3.50 -3.06 -5.13
C GLU A 40 -1.97 -3.16 -5.03
N MET A 41 -1.26 -2.07 -5.33
CA MET A 41 0.21 -2.05 -5.26
C MET A 41 0.73 -2.23 -3.83
N LEU A 42 0.12 -1.56 -2.85
CA LEU A 42 0.47 -1.74 -1.43
C LEU A 42 0.33 -3.20 -0.99
N ALA A 43 -0.70 -3.91 -1.45
CA ALA A 43 -0.90 -5.31 -1.12
C ALA A 43 0.18 -6.22 -1.76
N VAL A 44 0.60 -5.91 -2.99
CA VAL A 44 1.70 -6.63 -3.66
C VAL A 44 3.01 -6.42 -2.88
N PHE A 45 3.38 -5.17 -2.61
CA PHE A 45 4.65 -4.86 -1.96
C PHE A 45 4.73 -5.29 -0.51
N LYS A 46 3.61 -5.28 0.22
CA LYS A 46 3.56 -5.85 1.57
C LYS A 46 3.96 -7.33 1.61
N GLY A 47 3.72 -8.08 0.54
CA GLY A 47 4.12 -9.49 0.43
C GLY A 47 5.57 -9.71 -0.02
N ALA A 48 6.29 -8.65 -0.41
CA ALA A 48 7.59 -8.73 -1.05
C ALA A 48 8.69 -7.91 -0.36
N CYS A 49 8.35 -6.83 0.34
CA CYS A 49 9.28 -5.99 1.10
C CYS A 49 9.57 -6.58 2.49
N GLU A 50 10.78 -6.33 3.01
CA GLU A 50 11.17 -6.71 4.36
C GLU A 50 10.59 -5.77 5.42
N ASP A 51 10.74 -4.45 5.24
CA ASP A 51 10.06 -3.46 6.08
C ASP A 51 8.62 -3.28 5.60
N VAL A 52 7.66 -3.69 6.44
CA VAL A 52 6.23 -3.59 6.13
C VAL A 52 5.49 -2.58 6.99
N GLU A 53 6.18 -1.92 7.92
CA GLU A 53 5.54 -1.08 8.95
C GLU A 53 4.78 0.10 8.30
N THR A 54 5.43 0.82 7.42
CA THR A 54 4.88 2.00 6.75
C THR A 54 3.90 1.63 5.64
N LEU A 55 4.09 0.48 4.98
CA LEU A 55 3.10 -0.12 4.09
C LEU A 55 1.79 -0.42 4.82
N ASP A 56 1.85 -1.00 6.02
CA ASP A 56 0.66 -1.31 6.83
C ASP A 56 -0.08 -0.06 7.28
N ARG A 57 0.66 0.98 7.67
CA ARG A 57 0.10 2.28 8.02
C ARG A 57 -0.57 2.93 6.81
N LEU A 58 0.04 2.87 5.62
CA LEU A 58 -0.53 3.36 4.37
C LEU A 58 -1.80 2.61 3.97
N MET A 59 -1.79 1.27 4.03
CA MET A 59 -2.98 0.45 3.73
C MET A 59 -4.13 0.79 4.67
N THR A 60 -3.85 0.91 5.97
CA THR A 60 -4.84 1.30 6.98
C THR A 60 -5.41 2.68 6.71
N MET A 61 -4.55 3.65 6.37
CA MET A 61 -4.95 5.02 6.06
C MET A 61 -5.76 5.10 4.77
N ALA A 62 -5.34 4.42 3.70
CA ALA A 62 -6.06 4.40 2.43
C ALA A 62 -7.48 3.83 2.54
N CYS A 63 -7.72 2.91 3.49
CA CYS A 63 -9.05 2.36 3.76
C CYS A 63 -9.97 3.26 4.60
N ASP A 64 -9.46 4.35 5.17
CA ASP A 64 -10.17 5.19 6.14
C ASP A 64 -9.92 6.67 5.89
N ARG A 65 -10.91 7.33 5.26
CA ARG A 65 -10.81 8.74 4.86
C ARG A 65 -10.56 9.69 6.03
N GLU A 66 -11.03 9.35 7.24
CA GLU A 66 -10.82 10.18 8.43
C GLU A 66 -9.34 10.26 8.81
N LYS A 67 -8.53 9.27 8.42
CA LYS A 67 -7.09 9.22 8.68
C LYS A 67 -6.24 9.94 7.65
N TRP A 68 -6.80 10.36 6.52
CA TRP A 68 -6.02 10.92 5.41
C TRP A 68 -5.30 12.22 5.78
N ALA A 69 -5.87 13.03 6.66
CA ALA A 69 -5.22 14.23 7.20
C ALA A 69 -3.91 13.90 7.97
N GLY A 70 -3.77 12.66 8.48
CA GLY A 70 -2.54 12.16 9.08
C GLY A 70 -1.42 11.85 8.08
N GLY A 71 -1.68 11.94 6.78
CA GLY A 71 -0.71 11.62 5.72
C GLY A 71 0.57 12.45 5.81
N HIS A 72 0.52 13.69 6.28
CA HIS A 72 1.72 14.52 6.48
C HIS A 72 2.63 13.97 7.59
N SER A 73 2.05 13.47 8.69
CA SER A 73 2.84 12.83 9.75
C SER A 73 3.50 11.56 9.25
N LEU A 74 2.74 10.72 8.53
CA LEU A 74 3.27 9.48 7.95
C LEU A 74 4.37 9.76 6.91
N PHE A 75 4.18 10.76 6.05
CA PHE A 75 5.22 11.23 5.12
C PHE A 75 6.50 11.62 5.86
N SER A 76 6.39 12.32 7.00
CA SER A 76 7.56 12.74 7.77
C SER A 76 8.34 11.54 8.33
N ASP A 77 7.63 10.50 8.79
CA ASP A 77 8.24 9.26 9.27
C ASP A 77 8.93 8.50 8.12
N ILE A 78 8.27 8.35 6.97
CA ILE A 78 8.83 7.70 5.79
C ILE A 78 10.07 8.46 5.31
N ARG A 79 10.03 9.79 5.25
CA ARG A 79 11.17 10.60 4.80
C ARG A 79 12.41 10.42 5.67
N GLN A 80 12.26 10.10 6.96
CA GLN A 80 13.39 9.73 7.80
C GLN A 80 13.99 8.38 7.41
N LYS A 81 13.16 7.40 7.05
CA LYS A 81 13.64 6.11 6.50
C LYS A 81 14.33 6.31 5.16
N THR A 82 13.75 7.09 4.24
CA THR A 82 14.35 7.43 2.94
C THR A 82 15.74 8.02 3.08
N LYS A 83 15.93 8.99 3.99
CA LYS A 83 17.26 9.59 4.23
C LYS A 83 18.29 8.57 4.71
N ARG A 84 17.90 7.64 5.58
CA ARG A 84 18.80 6.58 6.06
C ARG A 84 19.17 5.63 4.92
N ALA A 85 18.21 5.24 4.09
CA ALA A 85 18.45 4.41 2.91
C ALA A 85 19.36 5.11 1.90
N GLU A 86 19.16 6.43 1.66
CA GLU A 86 20.03 7.28 0.84
C GLU A 86 21.47 7.30 1.40
N GLU A 87 21.65 7.44 2.71
CA GLU A 87 22.97 7.42 3.38
C GLU A 87 23.66 6.06 3.28
N GLN A 88 22.90 4.97 3.28
CA GLN A 88 23.40 3.59 3.17
C GLN A 88 23.62 3.15 1.72
N GLY A 89 23.03 3.87 0.75
CA GLY A 89 23.09 3.52 -0.66
C GLY A 89 22.28 2.27 -1.00
N ASP A 90 21.14 2.06 -0.33
CA ASP A 90 20.25 0.91 -0.57
C ASP A 90 19.18 1.25 -1.62
N PRO A 91 19.33 0.81 -2.89
CA PRO A 91 18.40 1.18 -3.95
C PRO A 91 16.99 0.59 -3.75
N LEU A 92 16.87 -0.58 -3.11
CA LEU A 92 15.57 -1.21 -2.87
C LEU A 92 14.79 -0.42 -1.83
N GLU A 93 15.42 -0.09 -0.71
CA GLU A 93 14.79 0.72 0.33
C GLU A 93 14.47 2.14 -0.17
N ILE A 94 15.35 2.75 -0.96
CA ILE A 94 15.08 4.05 -1.58
C ILE A 94 13.85 3.99 -2.49
N ALA A 95 13.75 2.95 -3.34
CA ALA A 95 12.60 2.77 -4.23
C ALA A 95 11.31 2.53 -3.43
N GLN A 96 11.40 1.75 -2.35
CA GLN A 96 10.28 1.48 -1.47
C GLN A 96 9.76 2.76 -0.82
N TYR A 97 10.64 3.48 -0.11
CA TYR A 97 10.21 4.66 0.63
C TYR A 97 9.78 5.81 -0.31
N ALA A 98 10.34 5.91 -1.51
CA ALA A 98 9.86 6.86 -2.52
C ALA A 98 8.40 6.57 -2.94
N PHE A 99 8.07 5.30 -3.19
CA PHE A 99 6.69 4.89 -3.48
C PHE A 99 5.75 5.17 -2.29
N GLU A 100 6.20 4.90 -1.07
CA GLU A 100 5.39 5.14 0.12
C GLU A 100 5.18 6.64 0.40
N GLU A 101 6.19 7.47 0.20
CA GLU A 101 6.11 8.93 0.34
C GLU A 101 5.02 9.49 -0.58
N VAL A 102 5.00 9.10 -1.85
CA VAL A 102 4.00 9.60 -2.79
C VAL A 102 2.58 9.13 -2.44
N CYS A 103 2.44 7.93 -1.87
CA CYS A 103 1.15 7.45 -1.37
C CYS A 103 0.66 8.33 -0.21
N ALA A 104 1.53 8.62 0.76
CA ALA A 104 1.22 9.49 1.90
C ALA A 104 0.83 10.92 1.45
N LYS A 105 1.61 11.51 0.52
CA LYS A 105 1.30 12.82 -0.08
C LYS A 105 -0.05 12.84 -0.76
N THR A 106 -0.34 11.80 -1.55
CA THR A 106 -1.60 11.68 -2.28
C THR A 106 -2.79 11.59 -1.33
N LEU A 107 -2.72 10.75 -0.29
CA LEU A 107 -3.78 10.66 0.72
C LEU A 107 -4.00 12.00 1.43
N TYR A 108 -2.91 12.67 1.84
CA TYR A 108 -3.00 13.99 2.47
C TYR A 108 -3.68 15.02 1.55
N ASN A 109 -3.27 15.11 0.29
CA ASN A 109 -3.88 16.04 -0.66
C ASN A 109 -5.37 15.78 -0.87
N LEU A 110 -5.77 14.50 -0.97
CA LEU A 110 -7.17 14.11 -1.13
C LEU A 110 -8.03 14.34 0.12
N SER A 111 -7.41 14.54 1.29
CA SER A 111 -8.12 14.92 2.52
C SER A 111 -8.70 16.33 2.46
N GLY A 112 -8.16 17.22 1.61
CA GLY A 112 -8.53 18.63 1.56
C GLY A 112 -7.93 19.47 2.70
N SER A 113 -6.93 18.94 3.40
CA SER A 113 -6.19 19.67 4.45
C SER A 113 -5.41 20.85 3.86
N ASN A 114 -5.09 21.83 4.72
CA ASN A 114 -4.30 23.00 4.33
C ASN A 114 -2.85 22.64 4.01
N ALA A 115 -2.16 23.51 3.26
CA ALA A 115 -0.77 23.32 2.84
C ALA A 115 -0.54 21.95 2.15
N PRO A 116 -1.22 21.69 1.02
CA PRO A 116 -1.06 20.43 0.29
C PRO A 116 0.38 20.26 -0.21
N PHE A 117 0.78 19.01 -0.39
CA PHE A 117 1.95 18.66 -1.18
C PHE A 117 1.72 18.95 -2.67
N ASP A 118 2.73 18.68 -3.50
CA ASP A 118 2.66 18.89 -4.94
C ASP A 118 1.41 18.22 -5.56
N PRO A 119 0.64 18.95 -6.39
CA PRO A 119 -0.64 18.47 -6.91
C PRO A 119 -0.48 17.29 -7.88
N ASP A 120 0.73 17.04 -8.36
CA ASP A 120 1.07 15.95 -9.27
C ASP A 120 1.39 14.63 -8.54
N SER A 121 1.45 14.62 -7.20
CA SER A 121 1.70 13.42 -6.40
C SER A 121 0.91 12.18 -6.86
N PRO A 122 -0.39 12.26 -7.19
CA PRO A 122 -1.14 11.09 -7.67
C PRO A 122 -0.57 10.44 -8.94
N PHE A 123 0.05 11.22 -9.83
CA PHE A 123 0.62 10.71 -11.09
C PHE A 123 1.93 9.94 -10.88
N TRP A 124 2.61 10.15 -9.76
CA TRP A 124 3.87 9.51 -9.42
C TRP A 124 3.70 8.15 -8.73
N ILE A 125 2.50 7.80 -8.27
CA ILE A 125 2.19 6.50 -7.65
C ILE A 125 2.56 5.34 -8.58
N LEU A 126 2.13 5.37 -9.84
CA LEU A 126 2.38 4.27 -10.78
C LEU A 126 3.86 4.18 -11.21
N PRO A 127 4.53 5.27 -11.65
CA PRO A 127 5.96 5.21 -11.98
C PRO A 127 6.84 4.71 -10.84
N LEU A 128 6.59 5.17 -9.61
CA LEU A 128 7.38 4.76 -8.44
C LEU A 128 7.05 3.33 -7.99
N GLY A 129 5.78 2.92 -8.09
CA GLY A 129 5.41 1.52 -7.88
C GLY A 129 6.12 0.58 -8.88
N LEU A 130 6.19 0.96 -10.16
CA LEU A 130 6.94 0.19 -11.14
C LEU A 130 8.45 0.18 -10.87
N ALA A 131 9.01 1.26 -10.34
CA ALA A 131 10.42 1.31 -9.94
C ALA A 131 10.70 0.32 -8.82
N LEU A 132 9.93 0.36 -7.73
CA LEU A 132 10.04 -0.62 -6.65
C LEU A 132 9.81 -2.05 -7.15
N GLY A 133 8.84 -2.23 -8.06
CA GLY A 133 8.57 -3.53 -8.66
C GLY A 133 9.80 -4.13 -9.36
N ARG A 134 10.58 -3.30 -10.06
CA ARG A 134 11.82 -3.76 -10.70
C ARG A 134 12.89 -4.16 -9.69
N GLU A 135 13.07 -3.39 -8.62
CA GLU A 135 14.03 -3.72 -7.55
C GLU A 135 13.66 -5.04 -6.84
N LEU A 136 12.35 -5.35 -6.76
CA LEU A 136 11.83 -6.61 -6.22
C LEU A 136 11.83 -7.77 -7.24
N GLY A 137 12.29 -7.55 -8.47
CA GLY A 137 12.39 -8.60 -9.50
C GLY A 137 11.09 -8.90 -10.25
N PHE A 138 10.07 -8.04 -10.18
CA PHE A 138 8.89 -8.17 -11.02
C PHE A 138 9.24 -7.78 -12.46
N GLY A 139 9.19 -8.75 -13.37
CA GLY A 139 9.55 -8.57 -14.79
C GLY A 139 8.44 -7.93 -15.63
N GLU A 140 7.18 -8.13 -15.24
CA GLU A 140 6.00 -7.64 -15.97
C GLU A 140 5.25 -6.58 -15.14
N PRO A 141 4.95 -5.39 -15.70
CA PRO A 141 4.22 -4.33 -14.99
C PRO A 141 2.84 -4.76 -14.45
N SER A 142 2.20 -5.72 -15.12
CA SER A 142 0.92 -6.29 -14.71
C SER A 142 0.97 -7.10 -13.42
N GLN A 143 2.17 -7.48 -12.96
CA GLN A 143 2.38 -8.11 -11.64
C GLN A 143 2.24 -7.11 -10.49
N VAL A 144 2.45 -5.83 -10.77
CA VAL A 144 2.38 -4.74 -9.78
C VAL A 144 1.02 -4.06 -9.80
N SER A 145 0.43 -3.85 -10.98
CA SER A 145 -0.90 -3.23 -11.09
C SER A 145 -1.73 -3.80 -12.24
N SER A 146 -3.00 -4.08 -11.94
CA SER A 146 -4.00 -4.51 -12.93
C SER A 146 -4.30 -3.46 -14.00
N LEU A 147 -3.97 -2.18 -13.75
CA LEU A 147 -4.10 -1.10 -14.73
C LEU A 147 -3.24 -1.31 -15.98
N LEU A 148 -2.23 -2.17 -15.90
CA LEU A 148 -1.27 -2.42 -16.96
C LEU A 148 -1.47 -3.80 -17.62
N LYS A 149 -2.65 -4.41 -17.44
CA LYS A 149 -3.04 -5.59 -18.20
C LYS A 149 -3.43 -5.16 -19.62
N MET A 150 -2.64 -5.61 -20.60
CA MET A 150 -2.93 -5.51 -22.02
C MET A 150 -3.72 -6.72 -22.51
#